data_AF-A0A2S9D992-F1
#
_entry.id   AF-A0A2S9D992-F1
#
_cell.length_a   1.000
_cell.length_b   1.000
_cell.length_c   1.000
_cell.angle_alpha   90.00
_cell.angle_beta   90.00
_cell.angle_gamma   90.00
#
_symmetry.space_group_name_H-M   'P 1'
#
loop_
_entity.id
_entity.type
_entity.pdbx_description
1 polymer ?
#
loop_
_entity_poly.entity_id
_entity_poly.type
_entity_poly.pdbx_seq_one_letter_code
_entity_poly.pdbx_strand_id
1 'polypeptide(L)'
;MSLVVDTLFPSSLSRREADLIERYFLEQRVLHEQLAIEYQELMVTLEQGMAAYLGLIERTFSPDVETALSGSVELAGGFGVAPETILVTDEKIIAFFLD
;
A
#
# COMPACT_ATOMS: atom_id res chain seq x y z
N MET A 1 57.64 16.83 41.99
CA MET A 1 57.48 16.72 40.51
C MET A 1 56.38 15.71 40.25
N SER A 2 55.19 16.18 39.86
CA SER A 2 54.65 16.05 38.49
C SER A 2 54.05 14.66 38.28
N LEU A 3 52.79 14.43 37.94
CA LEU A 3 51.76 15.25 37.31
C LEU A 3 50.37 14.83 37.83
N VAL A 4 49.51 15.82 38.03
CA VAL A 4 48.05 15.69 37.92
C VAL A 4 47.70 15.44 36.44
N VAL A 5 46.51 14.87 36.14
CA VAL A 5 45.89 14.60 34.81
C VAL A 5 46.17 13.15 34.33
N ASP A 6 45.26 12.20 34.09
CA ASP A 6 43.82 12.16 33.75
C ASP A 6 43.26 10.73 33.98
N THR A 7 42.35 10.49 34.93
CA THR A 7 41.65 9.18 35.02
C THR A 7 40.14 9.23 35.25
N LEU A 8 39.53 10.42 35.20
CA LEU A 8 38.08 10.57 35.33
C LEU A 8 37.31 10.61 33.98
N PHE A 9 38.02 10.79 32.86
CA PHE A 9 37.44 10.87 31.51
C PHE A 9 37.04 9.52 30.85
N PRO A 10 37.79 8.40 31.01
CA PRO A 10 37.47 7.16 30.30
C PRO A 10 36.15 6.54 30.76
N SER A 11 35.79 6.70 32.04
CA SER A 11 34.57 6.13 32.64
C SER A 11 33.31 6.93 32.32
N SER A 12 33.41 8.26 32.23
CA SER A 12 32.29 9.10 31.79
C SER A 12 32.06 9.02 30.28
N LEU A 13 33.13 8.88 29.48
CA LEU A 13 33.03 8.64 28.04
C LEU A 13 32.46 7.24 27.77
N SER A 14 32.95 6.20 28.47
CA SER A 14 32.42 4.85 28.30
C SER A 14 30.97 4.72 28.76
N ARG A 15 30.55 5.43 29.83
CA ARG A 15 29.14 5.52 30.21
C ARG A 15 28.30 6.23 29.15
N ARG A 16 28.78 7.37 28.63
CA ARG A 16 28.09 8.10 27.57
C ARG A 16 27.94 7.29 26.29
N GLU A 17 28.94 6.49 25.94
CA GLU A 17 28.90 5.56 24.81
C GLU A 17 27.89 4.43 25.07
N ALA A 18 27.88 3.84 26.27
CA ALA A 18 26.88 2.84 26.64
C ALA A 18 25.45 3.39 26.57
N ASP A 19 25.21 4.58 27.13
CA ASP A 19 23.90 5.25 27.09
C ASP A 19 23.47 5.60 25.65
N LEU A 20 24.43 5.88 24.76
CA LEU A 20 24.17 6.14 23.35
C LEU A 20 23.80 4.86 22.60
N ILE A 21 24.51 3.75 22.88
CA ILE A 21 24.23 2.44 22.31
C ILE A 21 22.86 1.93 22.77
N GLU A 22 22.52 2.06 24.06
CA GLU A 22 21.21 1.65 24.58
C GLU A 22 20.07 2.44 23.95
N ARG A 23 20.22 3.75 23.81
CA ARG A 23 19.22 4.59 23.10
C ARG A 23 19.08 4.19 21.65
N TYR A 24 20.20 3.95 20.96
CA TYR A 24 20.17 3.48 19.57
C TYR A 24 19.41 2.15 19.45
N PHE A 25 19.64 1.18 20.34
CA PHE A 25 18.90 -0.08 20.33
C PHE A 25 17.40 0.12 20.56
N LEU A 26 17.02 1.02 21.47
CA LEU A 26 15.61 1.34 21.71
C LEU A 26 14.97 1.98 20.47
N GLU A 27 15.64 2.96 19.86
CA GLU A 27 15.19 3.63 18.64
C GLU A 27 15.05 2.64 17.48
N GLN A 28 16.03 1.74 17.30
CA GLN A 28 15.96 0.68 16.30
C GLN A 28 14.78 -0.26 16.52
N ARG A 29 14.50 -0.65 17.78
CA ARG A 29 13.36 -1.51 18.09
C ARG A 29 12.03 -0.82 17.76
N VAL A 30 11.88 0.43 18.17
CA VAL A 30 10.67 1.23 17.88
C VAL A 30 10.47 1.38 16.38
N LEU A 31 11.54 1.74 15.64
CA LEU A 31 11.49 1.87 14.19
C LEU A 31 11.11 0.55 13.51
N HIS A 32 11.68 -0.57 13.98
CA HIS A 32 11.37 -1.89 13.43
C HIS A 32 9.90 -2.27 13.64
N GLU A 33 9.36 -2.03 14.84
CA GLU A 33 7.95 -2.26 15.16
C GLU A 33 7.03 -1.40 14.28
N GLN A 34 7.36 -0.12 14.11
CA GLN A 34 6.61 0.78 13.22
C GLN A 34 6.61 0.31 11.78
N LEU A 35 7.80 -0.03 11.25
CA LEU A 35 7.94 -0.48 9.87
C LEU A 35 7.20 -1.80 9.62
N ALA A 36 7.18 -2.71 10.60
CA ALA A 36 6.43 -3.94 10.50
C ALA A 36 4.92 -3.70 10.40
N ILE A 37 4.39 -2.73 11.16
CA ILE A 37 2.98 -2.32 11.10
C ILE A 37 2.66 -1.71 9.74
N GLU A 38 3.45 -0.71 9.30
CA GLU A 38 3.24 -0.04 8.01
C GLU A 38 3.30 -1.01 6.83
N TYR A 39 4.24 -1.96 6.86
CA TYR A 39 4.35 -2.98 5.83
C TYR A 39 3.13 -3.90 5.82
N GLN A 40 2.66 -4.32 6.99
CA GLN A 40 1.47 -5.17 7.09
C GLN A 40 0.22 -4.45 6.58
N GLU A 41 0.04 -3.17 6.90
CA GLU A 41 -1.07 -2.36 6.40
C GLU A 41 -1.01 -2.21 4.86
N LEU A 42 0.18 -2.00 4.32
CA LEU A 42 0.39 -1.94 2.87
C LEU A 42 0.07 -3.26 2.18
N MET A 43 0.50 -4.39 2.75
CA MET A 43 0.18 -5.73 2.22
C MET A 43 -1.33 -5.97 2.22
N VAL A 44 -2.02 -5.66 3.31
CA VAL A 44 -3.48 -5.79 3.40
C VAL A 44 -4.19 -4.94 2.35
N THR A 45 -3.74 -3.69 2.17
CA THR A 45 -4.31 -2.78 1.15
C THR A 45 -4.09 -3.33 -0.26
N LEU A 46 -2.90 -3.86 -0.54
CA LEU A 46 -2.56 -4.45 -1.82
C LEU A 46 -3.40 -5.71 -2.10
N GLU A 47 -3.53 -6.61 -1.13
CA GLU A 47 -4.35 -7.82 -1.24
C GLU A 47 -5.82 -7.49 -1.51
N GLN A 48 -6.38 -6.51 -0.78
CA GLN A 48 -7.76 -6.05 -0.98
C GLN A 48 -7.96 -5.45 -2.39
N GLY A 49 -7.02 -4.61 -2.83
CA GLY A 49 -7.06 -4.03 -4.17
C GLY A 49 -6.96 -5.09 -5.27
N MET A 50 -6.06 -6.05 -5.12
CA MET A 50 -5.91 -7.16 -6.06
C MET A 50 -7.13 -8.05 -6.10
N ALA A 51 -7.72 -8.39 -4.95
CA ALA A 51 -8.94 -9.20 -4.88
C ALA A 51 -10.12 -8.51 -5.56
N ALA A 52 -10.28 -7.20 -5.32
CA ALA A 52 -11.32 -6.40 -5.98
C ALA A 52 -11.12 -6.36 -7.51
N TYR A 53 -9.88 -6.13 -7.96
CA TYR A 53 -9.55 -6.11 -9.38
C TYR A 53 -9.79 -7.46 -10.05
N LEU A 54 -9.34 -8.57 -9.45
CA LEU A 54 -9.56 -9.91 -9.98
C LEU A 54 -11.05 -10.24 -10.06
N GLY A 55 -11.82 -9.94 -9.02
CA GLY A 55 -13.27 -10.15 -9.03
C GLY A 55 -13.96 -9.34 -10.13
N LEU A 56 -13.50 -8.12 -10.41
CA LEU A 56 -14.01 -7.31 -11.53
C LEU A 56 -13.70 -7.95 -12.89
N ILE A 57 -12.47 -8.44 -13.08
CA ILE A 57 -12.08 -9.14 -14.32
C ILE A 57 -12.89 -10.42 -14.50
N GLU A 58 -13.08 -11.22 -13.44
CA GLU A 58 -13.90 -12.43 -13.49
C GLU A 58 -15.34 -12.15 -13.94
N ARG A 59 -15.96 -11.08 -13.42
CA ARG A 59 -17.30 -10.68 -13.87
C ARG A 59 -17.29 -10.21 -15.33
N THR A 60 -16.33 -9.37 -15.70
CA THR A 60 -16.21 -8.80 -17.05
C THR A 60 -16.11 -9.86 -18.14
N PHE A 61 -15.40 -10.95 -17.86
CA PHE A 61 -15.19 -12.06 -18.79
C PHE A 61 -16.02 -13.30 -18.46
N SER A 62 -17.12 -13.13 -17.72
CA SER A 62 -18.06 -14.21 -17.42
C SER A 62 -18.66 -14.78 -18.72
N PRO A 63 -18.91 -16.10 -18.80
CA PRO A 63 -19.69 -16.67 -19.90
C PRO A 63 -21.18 -16.25 -19.84
N ASP A 64 -21.66 -15.82 -18.68
CA ASP A 64 -22.99 -15.24 -18.53
C ASP A 64 -22.99 -13.79 -19.03
N VAL A 65 -23.81 -13.51 -20.05
CA VAL A 65 -23.78 -12.24 -20.80
C VAL A 65 -24.19 -11.06 -19.94
N GLU A 66 -25.18 -11.21 -19.05
CA GLU A 66 -25.61 -10.14 -18.15
C GLU A 66 -24.49 -9.77 -17.16
N THR A 67 -23.85 -10.79 -16.58
CA THR A 67 -22.68 -10.62 -15.71
C THR A 67 -21.51 -9.96 -16.45
N ALA A 68 -21.22 -10.41 -17.68
CA ALA A 68 -20.16 -9.85 -18.52
C ALA A 68 -20.40 -8.38 -18.87
N LEU A 69 -21.63 -8.02 -19.23
CA LEU A 69 -22.01 -6.65 -19.53
C LEU A 69 -21.88 -5.76 -18.30
N SER A 70 -22.43 -6.18 -17.16
CA SER A 70 -22.32 -5.43 -15.91
C SER A 70 -20.86 -5.23 -15.48
N GLY A 71 -20.03 -6.28 -15.59
CA GLY A 71 -18.60 -6.20 -15.31
C GLY A 71 -17.87 -5.24 -16.25
N SER A 72 -18.20 -5.28 -17.55
CA SER A 72 -17.61 -4.37 -18.55
C SER A 72 -17.95 -2.90 -18.29
N VAL A 73 -19.17 -2.61 -17.83
CA VAL A 73 -19.60 -1.26 -17.41
C VAL A 73 -18.82 -0.79 -16.19
N GLU A 74 -18.71 -1.64 -15.17
CA GLU A 74 -17.93 -1.36 -13.95
C GLU A 74 -16.45 -1.13 -14.28
N LEU A 75 -15.88 -1.93 -15.19
CA LEU A 75 -14.52 -1.80 -15.67
C LEU A 75 -14.30 -0.47 -16.39
N ALA A 76 -15.18 -0.11 -17.33
CA ALA A 76 -15.10 1.17 -18.03
C ALA A 76 -15.09 2.36 -17.06
N GLY A 77 -15.98 2.34 -16.05
CA GLY A 77 -16.00 3.36 -15.00
C GLY A 77 -14.70 3.40 -14.18
N GLY A 78 -14.18 2.24 -13.78
CA GLY A 78 -12.92 2.15 -13.03
C GLY A 78 -11.68 2.64 -13.79
N PHE A 79 -11.72 2.58 -15.13
CA PHE A 79 -10.64 3.05 -16.01
C PHE A 79 -10.84 4.49 -16.54
N GLY A 80 -11.83 5.22 -16.01
CA GLY A 80 -12.04 6.63 -16.32
C GLY A 80 -12.73 6.89 -17.66
N VAL A 81 -13.45 5.91 -18.22
CA VAL A 81 -14.32 6.13 -19.37
C VAL A 81 -15.44 7.08 -18.95
N ALA A 82 -15.69 8.10 -19.78
CA ALA A 82 -16.71 9.08 -19.52
C ALA A 82 -18.10 8.40 -19.41
N PRO A 83 -18.89 8.63 -18.34
CA PRO A 83 -20.15 7.91 -18.12
C PRO A 83 -21.13 8.00 -19.29
N GLU A 84 -21.12 9.12 -20.01
CA GLU A 84 -21.93 9.37 -21.20
C GLU A 84 -21.59 8.46 -22.38
N THR A 85 -20.36 7.95 -22.48
CA THR A 85 -19.95 7.04 -23.56
C THR A 85 -20.13 5.57 -23.21
N ILE A 86 -20.39 5.24 -21.94
CA ILE A 86 -20.63 3.86 -21.51
C ILE A 86 -22.00 3.38 -22.03
N LEU A 87 -22.00 2.21 -22.68
CA LEU A 87 -23.15 1.57 -23.32
C LEU A 87 -24.03 0.83 -22.30
N VAL A 88 -24.75 1.58 -21.46
CA VAL A 88 -25.59 1.04 -20.37
C VAL A 88 -27.09 0.92 -20.71
N THR A 89 -27.52 1.40 -21.88
CA THR A 89 -28.92 1.29 -22.32
C THR A 89 -29.00 0.68 -23.70
N ASP A 90 -30.13 0.03 -24.00
CA ASP A 90 -30.41 -0.58 -25.30
C ASP A 90 -30.27 0.44 -26.43
N GLU A 91 -30.72 1.69 -26.23
CA GLU A 91 -30.58 2.74 -27.25
C GLU A 91 -29.12 3.04 -27.57
N LYS A 92 -28.26 3.14 -26.54
CA LYS A 92 -26.83 3.37 -26.75
C LYS A 92 -26.15 2.19 -27.43
N ILE A 93 -26.52 0.97 -27.04
CA ILE A 93 -25.96 -0.25 -27.63
C ILE A 93 -26.34 -0.34 -29.10
N ILE A 94 -27.62 -0.16 -29.43
CA ILE A 94 -28.14 -0.17 -30.79
C ILE A 94 -27.44 0.92 -31.63
N ALA A 95 -27.42 2.16 -31.14
CA ALA A 95 -26.80 3.27 -31.87
C ALA A 95 -25.28 3.10 -32.07
N PHE A 96 -24.60 2.36 -31.19
CA PHE A 96 -23.16 2.11 -31.33
C PHE A 96 -22.85 0.99 -32.33
N PHE A 97 -23.65 -0.09 -32.33
CA PHE A 97 -23.36 -1.28 -33.13
C PHE A 97 -24.07 -1.33 -34.48
N LEU A 98 -25.21 -0.65 -34.64
CA LEU A 98 -26.11 -0.80 -35.79
C LEU A 98 -26.29 0.47 -36.63
N ASP A 99 -25.90 1.64 -36.12
CA ASP A 99 -25.82 2.90 -36.88
C ASP A 99 -24.40 3.14 -37.40
#